data_AF-A0A6G0QZW0-F1
#
_entry.id   AF-A0A6G0QZW0-F1
#
_cell.length_a   1.000
_cell.length_b   1.000
_cell.length_c   1.000
_cell.angle_alpha   90.00
_cell.angle_beta   90.00
_cell.angle_gamma   90.00
#
_symmetry.space_group_name_H-M   'P 1'
#
loop_
_entity.id
_entity.type
_entity.pdbx_description
1 polymer ?
#
loop_
_entity_poly.entity_id
_entity_poly.type
_entity_poly.pdbx_seq_one_letter_code
_entity_poly.pdbx_strand_id
1 'polypeptide(L)'
;MESSDPLESTSVLTNVLVVCRSRPRIAALNHVVLSLDAFLDPSSAWTIPDACRFGSVRLLDRLVTRTNANANANGDKAPTALTTQRSFQNGVSTAVELGHWEVVQWLVGRFPDGRVPSNAVAAAAKNGHLSVLQWLFDHHDHVYWGGDEMYCAVAHNHLEVAKFLHEHTTPPSDDMFLIDEAARHGDLEMMRWLHSERGDHLTYEGVMRAVDGGFLDAVEWMRATFPDTVVPKDIRMDNAAANGHLEMVKWLHEQSAWCTKQAMNCAAGNGHLEVVKYLDGNRSEGCTTDAMDLAAGNGHLEVVKWLHDNRSEGCTCVAMEDSVANGHLDVASWLRETFSIKVEAVSIV
;
A
#
# COMPACT_ATOMS: atom_id res chain seq x y z
N MET A 1 34.83 -29.67 -24.77
CA MET A 1 34.12 -30.77 -24.08
C MET A 1 34.27 -30.52 -22.61
N GLU A 2 33.47 -29.58 -22.09
CA GLU A 2 33.33 -29.39 -20.64
C GLU A 2 32.36 -30.46 -20.15
N SER A 3 32.80 -31.25 -19.18
CA SER A 3 32.03 -32.30 -18.54
C SER A 3 30.95 -31.66 -17.67
N SER A 4 29.70 -31.71 -18.11
CA SER A 4 28.53 -31.38 -17.30
C SER A 4 28.17 -32.59 -16.42
N ASP A 5 28.74 -32.63 -15.21
CA ASP A 5 28.34 -33.58 -14.17
C ASP A 5 27.06 -33.06 -13.46
N PRO A 6 25.96 -33.84 -13.34
CA PRO A 6 24.66 -33.31 -12.87
C PRO A 6 24.55 -33.09 -11.34
N LEU A 7 25.66 -33.13 -10.60
CA LEU A 7 25.68 -33.16 -9.12
C LEU A 7 26.43 -31.98 -8.47
N GLU A 8 26.90 -31.01 -9.25
CA GLU A 8 27.83 -29.98 -8.77
C GLU A 8 27.20 -28.72 -8.11
N SER A 9 25.96 -28.76 -7.60
CA SER A 9 25.42 -27.57 -6.89
C SER A 9 24.52 -27.80 -5.68
N THR A 10 24.68 -28.89 -4.91
CA THR A 10 24.11 -28.90 -3.55
C THR A 10 25.00 -28.07 -2.62
N SER A 11 24.65 -26.79 -2.43
CA SER A 11 25.44 -25.88 -1.58
C SER A 11 25.34 -26.26 -0.08
N VAL A 12 26.32 -27.01 0.39
CA VAL A 12 26.55 -27.37 1.81
C VAL A 12 26.36 -26.15 2.73
N LEU A 13 25.78 -26.34 3.92
CA LEU A 13 25.39 -25.28 4.84
C LEU A 13 26.59 -24.42 5.19
N THR A 14 26.37 -23.11 5.35
CA THR A 14 27.46 -22.17 5.64
C THR A 14 28.18 -22.54 6.95
N ASN A 15 27.47 -23.02 7.97
CA ASN A 15 28.09 -23.47 9.22
C ASN A 15 28.99 -24.71 9.02
N VAL A 16 28.60 -25.66 8.16
CA VAL A 16 29.42 -26.81 7.78
C VAL A 16 30.64 -26.36 6.98
N LEU A 17 30.48 -25.43 6.03
CA LEU A 17 31.62 -24.85 5.30
C LEU A 17 32.62 -24.16 6.24
N VAL A 18 32.15 -23.45 7.26
CA VAL A 18 33.00 -22.84 8.29
C VAL A 18 33.77 -23.92 9.06
N VAL A 19 33.11 -25.00 9.47
CA VAL A 19 33.77 -26.14 10.15
C VAL A 19 34.81 -26.79 9.22
N CYS A 20 34.46 -27.05 7.96
CA CYS A 20 35.35 -27.63 6.96
C CYS A 20 36.58 -26.75 6.68
N ARG A 21 36.41 -25.42 6.65
CA ARG A 21 37.51 -24.46 6.50
C ARG A 21 38.50 -24.54 7.66
N SER A 22 38.02 -24.74 8.88
CA SER A 22 38.87 -24.88 10.07
C SER A 22 39.53 -26.27 10.19
N ARG A 23 39.04 -27.28 9.46
CA ARG A 23 39.49 -28.68 9.55
C ARG A 23 39.67 -29.32 8.16
N PRO A 24 40.82 -29.07 7.48
CA PRO A 24 41.05 -29.54 6.10
C PRO A 24 40.96 -31.07 5.91
N ARG A 25 41.32 -31.85 6.94
CA ARG A 25 41.18 -33.31 6.92
C ARG A 25 39.73 -33.78 6.84
N ILE A 26 38.81 -33.04 7.45
CA ILE A 26 37.36 -33.32 7.39
C ILE A 26 36.81 -32.86 6.04
N ALA A 27 37.25 -31.68 5.56
CA ALA A 27 36.86 -31.16 4.25
C ALA A 27 37.23 -32.11 3.09
N ALA A 28 38.32 -32.87 3.22
CA ALA A 28 38.74 -33.87 2.24
C ALA A 28 37.84 -35.12 2.18
N LEU A 29 36.94 -35.32 3.16
CA LEU A 29 36.07 -36.50 3.25
C LEU A 29 34.63 -36.11 2.88
N ASN A 30 34.29 -36.13 1.59
CA ASN A 30 32.97 -35.73 1.07
C ASN A 30 31.80 -36.38 1.81
N HIS A 31 31.87 -37.68 2.11
CA HIS A 31 30.81 -38.38 2.84
C HIS A 31 30.60 -37.86 4.27
N VAL A 32 31.66 -37.42 4.95
CA VAL A 32 31.59 -36.81 6.29
C VAL A 32 30.98 -35.43 6.20
N VAL A 33 31.39 -34.63 5.20
CA VAL A 33 30.82 -33.30 4.94
C VAL A 33 29.32 -33.39 4.69
N LEU A 34 28.87 -34.32 3.85
CA LEU A 34 27.45 -34.56 3.57
C LEU A 34 26.69 -35.07 4.79
N SER A 35 27.31 -35.90 5.64
CA SER A 35 26.69 -36.36 6.89
C SER A 35 26.51 -35.22 7.91
N LEU A 36 27.49 -34.32 8.01
CA LEU A 36 27.39 -33.12 8.84
C LEU A 36 26.33 -32.14 8.30
N ASP A 37 26.25 -31.99 6.98
CA ASP A 37 25.21 -31.19 6.32
C ASP A 37 23.82 -31.70 6.64
N ALA A 38 23.59 -33.01 6.45
CA ALA A 38 22.32 -33.65 6.74
C ALA A 38 21.95 -33.57 8.24
N PHE A 39 22.93 -33.71 9.13
CA PHE A 39 22.70 -33.64 10.58
C PHE A 39 22.30 -32.23 11.05
N LEU A 40 22.91 -31.20 10.46
CA LEU A 40 22.67 -29.81 10.85
C LEU A 40 21.57 -29.12 10.04
N ASP A 41 20.92 -29.83 9.11
CA ASP A 41 19.89 -29.27 8.23
C ASP A 41 18.56 -28.99 8.97
N PRO A 42 18.19 -27.71 9.20
CA PRO A 42 16.92 -27.37 9.82
C PRO A 42 15.76 -27.37 8.81
N SER A 43 16.01 -27.71 7.53
CA SER A 43 15.01 -27.60 6.45
C SER A 43 13.72 -28.38 6.70
N SER A 44 13.72 -29.37 7.60
CA SER A 44 12.50 -30.10 7.99
C SER A 44 11.43 -29.23 8.65
N ALA A 45 11.81 -28.08 9.22
CA ALA A 45 10.89 -27.14 9.84
C ALA A 45 10.23 -26.18 8.85
N TRP A 46 10.67 -26.18 7.59
CA TRP A 46 10.27 -25.19 6.59
C TRP A 46 9.49 -25.83 5.45
N THR A 47 8.55 -25.06 4.90
CA THR A 47 7.75 -25.44 3.72
C THR A 47 8.22 -24.70 2.47
N ILE A 48 7.78 -25.16 1.28
CA ILE A 48 8.02 -24.44 0.03
C ILE A 48 7.48 -23.00 0.10
N PRO A 49 6.24 -22.74 0.57
CA PRO A 49 5.76 -21.38 0.80
C PRO A 49 6.64 -20.53 1.72
N ASP A 50 7.21 -21.11 2.79
CA ASP A 50 8.13 -20.36 3.66
C ASP A 50 9.39 -19.94 2.90
N ALA A 51 9.99 -20.86 2.14
CA ALA A 51 11.17 -20.56 1.34
C ALA A 51 10.88 -19.49 0.27
N CYS A 52 9.67 -19.53 -0.31
CA CYS A 52 9.19 -18.51 -1.23
C CYS A 52 9.01 -17.16 -0.53
N ARG A 53 8.44 -17.15 0.68
CA ARG A 53 8.28 -15.94 1.50
C ARG A 53 9.61 -15.26 1.81
N PHE A 54 10.65 -16.04 2.10
CA PHE A 54 12.00 -15.52 2.35
C PHE A 54 12.80 -15.19 1.08
N GLY A 55 12.29 -15.49 -0.11
CA GLY A 55 13.01 -15.27 -1.36
C GLY A 55 14.25 -16.15 -1.52
N SER A 56 14.30 -17.34 -0.91
CA SER A 56 15.50 -18.16 -0.85
C SER A 56 15.48 -19.34 -1.81
N VAL A 57 16.09 -19.18 -2.98
CA VAL A 57 16.34 -20.27 -3.95
C VAL A 57 17.14 -21.40 -3.30
N ARG A 58 18.15 -21.06 -2.48
CA ARG A 58 18.96 -22.05 -1.75
C ARG A 58 18.14 -22.92 -0.80
N LEU A 59 17.14 -22.36 -0.12
CA LEU A 59 16.27 -23.13 0.75
C LEU A 59 15.32 -24.01 -0.08
N LEU A 60 14.86 -23.54 -1.24
CA LEU A 60 14.06 -24.33 -2.18
C LEU A 60 14.83 -25.54 -2.74
N ASP A 61 16.08 -25.35 -3.18
CA ASP A 61 16.96 -26.43 -3.64
C ASP A 61 17.12 -27.51 -2.56
N ARG A 62 17.32 -27.07 -1.30
CA ARG A 62 17.42 -27.98 -0.15
C ARG A 62 16.13 -28.76 0.10
N LEU A 63 15.00 -28.07 0.17
CA LEU A 63 13.70 -28.69 0.42
C LEU A 63 13.38 -29.75 -0.64
N VAL A 64 13.63 -29.46 -1.92
CA VAL A 64 13.40 -30.43 -3.01
C VAL A 64 14.38 -31.60 -2.95
N THR A 65 15.67 -31.35 -2.73
CA THR A 65 16.68 -32.42 -2.59
C THR A 65 16.31 -33.40 -1.48
N ARG A 66 15.89 -32.90 -0.31
CA ARG A 66 15.43 -33.72 0.82
C ARG A 66 14.19 -34.54 0.47
N THR A 67 13.20 -33.91 -0.17
CA THR A 67 11.95 -34.58 -0.53
C THR A 67 12.21 -35.74 -1.51
N ASN A 68 13.12 -35.55 -2.46
CA ASN A 68 13.54 -36.61 -3.38
C ASN A 68 14.31 -37.74 -2.68
N ALA A 69 15.21 -37.41 -1.74
CA ALA A 69 15.97 -38.40 -0.98
C ALA A 69 15.05 -39.28 -0.10
N ASN A 70 14.05 -38.69 0.55
CA ASN A 70 13.08 -39.42 1.37
C ASN A 70 12.20 -40.36 0.55
N ALA A 71 11.78 -39.95 -0.65
CA ALA A 71 11.00 -40.81 -1.54
C ALA A 71 11.77 -42.06 -1.98
N ASN A 72 13.05 -41.88 -2.36
CA ASN A 72 13.92 -42.99 -2.75
C ASN A 72 14.18 -43.97 -1.59
N ALA A 73 14.23 -43.48 -0.34
CA ALA A 73 14.46 -44.31 0.84
C ALA A 73 13.25 -45.18 1.22
N ASN A 74 12.02 -44.71 0.96
CA ASN A 74 10.79 -45.41 1.36
C ASN A 74 10.25 -46.36 0.27
N GLY A 75 10.87 -46.41 -0.91
CA GLY A 75 10.38 -47.20 -2.05
C GLY A 75 9.05 -46.68 -2.62
N ASP A 76 8.58 -45.52 -2.15
CA ASP A 76 7.42 -44.84 -2.67
C ASP A 76 7.75 -44.18 -4.02
N LYS A 77 6.77 -44.11 -4.93
CA LYS A 77 6.89 -43.22 -6.08
C LYS A 77 7.14 -41.81 -5.54
N ALA A 78 8.12 -41.10 -6.12
CA ALA A 78 8.40 -39.68 -5.84
C ALA A 78 7.10 -38.91 -5.56
N PRO A 79 7.07 -38.01 -4.55
CA PRO A 79 5.85 -37.37 -4.06
C PRO A 79 4.95 -37.02 -5.22
N THR A 80 3.77 -37.67 -5.27
CA THR A 80 2.81 -37.55 -6.37
C THR A 80 2.59 -36.08 -6.70
N ALA A 81 2.63 -35.75 -7.98
CA ALA A 81 2.54 -34.39 -8.55
C ALA A 81 1.48 -33.46 -7.92
N LEU A 82 0.44 -34.01 -7.28
CA LEU A 82 -0.69 -33.30 -6.67
C LEU A 82 -0.39 -32.62 -5.31
N THR A 83 0.39 -33.22 -4.40
CA THR A 83 0.83 -32.53 -3.16
C THR A 83 1.83 -31.42 -3.44
N THR A 84 2.56 -31.58 -4.54
CA THR A 84 3.53 -30.64 -5.10
C THR A 84 2.81 -29.46 -5.74
N GLN A 85 1.72 -29.67 -6.48
CA GLN A 85 1.06 -28.61 -7.23
C GLN A 85 0.39 -27.54 -6.37
N ARG A 86 -0.29 -27.89 -5.28
CA ARG A 86 -0.92 -26.88 -4.39
C ARG A 86 0.12 -26.09 -3.59
N SER A 87 1.12 -26.78 -3.05
CA SER A 87 2.23 -26.15 -2.33
C SER A 87 3.04 -25.26 -3.27
N PHE A 88 3.17 -25.67 -4.53
CA PHE A 88 3.77 -24.90 -5.61
C PHE A 88 2.94 -23.66 -5.95
N GLN A 89 1.63 -23.81 -6.16
CA GLN A 89 0.74 -22.66 -6.44
C GLN A 89 0.80 -21.63 -5.32
N ASN A 90 0.74 -22.07 -4.06
CA ASN A 90 0.88 -21.17 -2.91
C ASN A 90 2.27 -20.50 -2.87
N GLY A 91 3.33 -21.27 -3.17
CA GLY A 91 4.70 -20.78 -3.22
C GLY A 91 4.93 -19.74 -4.33
N VAL A 92 4.49 -20.02 -5.56
CA VAL A 92 4.63 -19.11 -6.70
C VAL A 92 3.77 -17.87 -6.50
N SER A 93 2.54 -18.00 -5.98
CA SER A 93 1.74 -16.82 -5.60
C SER A 93 2.47 -15.94 -4.61
N THR A 94 3.01 -16.51 -3.52
CA THR A 94 3.76 -15.75 -2.51
C THR A 94 5.02 -15.09 -3.11
N ALA A 95 5.75 -15.80 -3.96
CA ALA A 95 6.97 -15.26 -4.57
C ALA A 95 6.69 -14.13 -5.57
N VAL A 96 5.63 -14.27 -6.37
CA VAL A 96 5.16 -13.24 -7.31
C VAL A 96 4.66 -12.01 -6.53
N GLU A 97 3.83 -12.23 -5.51
CA GLU A 97 3.31 -11.18 -4.62
C GLU A 97 4.42 -10.37 -3.95
N LEU A 98 5.52 -11.01 -3.55
CA LEU A 98 6.64 -10.37 -2.86
C LEU A 98 7.77 -9.89 -3.79
N GLY A 99 7.66 -10.14 -5.10
CA GLY A 99 8.66 -9.70 -6.06
C GLY A 99 9.97 -10.49 -6.04
N HIS A 100 9.95 -11.71 -5.50
CA HIS A 100 11.14 -12.58 -5.40
C HIS A 100 11.46 -13.22 -6.74
N TRP A 101 11.99 -12.42 -7.67
CA TRP A 101 12.16 -12.80 -9.07
C TRP A 101 12.94 -14.11 -9.27
N GLU A 102 14.06 -14.30 -8.55
CA GLU A 102 14.89 -15.52 -8.66
C GLU A 102 14.12 -16.77 -8.23
N VAL A 103 13.26 -16.64 -7.22
CA VAL A 103 12.39 -17.72 -6.78
C VAL A 103 11.30 -18.01 -7.80
N VAL A 104 10.72 -16.98 -8.42
CA VAL A 104 9.73 -17.14 -9.50
C VAL A 104 10.34 -17.91 -10.67
N GLN A 105 11.53 -17.52 -11.13
CA GLN A 105 12.25 -18.23 -12.19
C GLN A 105 12.50 -19.69 -11.83
N TRP A 106 12.98 -19.93 -10.61
CA TRP A 106 13.27 -21.27 -10.13
C TRP A 106 12.03 -22.15 -10.10
N LEU A 107 10.92 -21.62 -9.60
CA LEU A 107 9.64 -22.33 -9.49
C LEU A 107 9.08 -22.66 -10.88
N VAL A 108 8.90 -21.64 -11.72
CA VAL A 108 8.30 -21.82 -13.05
C VAL A 108 9.19 -22.69 -13.95
N GLY A 109 10.52 -22.51 -13.90
CA GLY A 109 11.45 -23.34 -14.67
C GLY A 109 11.43 -24.83 -14.29
N ARG A 110 11.09 -25.15 -13.04
CA ARG A 110 11.00 -26.54 -12.56
C ARG A 110 9.63 -27.17 -12.79
N PHE A 111 8.58 -26.36 -12.85
CA PHE A 111 7.19 -26.78 -13.01
C PHE A 111 6.50 -25.96 -14.12
N PRO A 112 6.84 -26.19 -15.40
CA PRO A 112 6.36 -25.36 -16.51
C PRO A 112 4.84 -25.42 -16.73
N ASP A 113 4.19 -26.53 -16.37
CA ASP A 113 2.72 -26.67 -16.45
C ASP A 113 1.99 -26.04 -15.25
N GLY A 114 2.73 -25.46 -14.30
CA GLY A 114 2.21 -24.91 -13.07
C GLY A 114 1.54 -23.56 -13.27
N ARG A 115 0.21 -23.52 -13.32
CA ARG A 115 -0.55 -22.27 -13.48
C ARG A 115 -0.23 -21.25 -12.37
N VAL A 116 0.21 -20.06 -12.77
CA VAL A 116 0.29 -18.88 -11.90
C VAL A 116 -1.12 -18.29 -11.72
N PRO A 117 -1.63 -18.16 -10.48
CA PRO A 117 -2.95 -17.58 -10.24
C PRO A 117 -3.01 -16.09 -10.64
N SER A 118 -4.13 -15.65 -11.24
CA SER A 118 -4.30 -14.25 -11.68
C SER A 118 -4.22 -13.25 -10.52
N ASN A 119 -4.74 -13.62 -9.35
CA ASN A 119 -4.64 -12.78 -8.15
C ASN A 119 -3.19 -12.52 -7.71
N ALA A 120 -2.26 -13.44 -7.98
CA ALA A 120 -0.85 -13.22 -7.69
C ALA A 120 -0.25 -12.20 -8.66
N VAL A 121 -0.64 -12.25 -9.94
CA VAL A 121 -0.20 -11.30 -10.97
C VAL A 121 -0.75 -9.90 -10.69
N ALA A 122 -2.03 -9.81 -10.32
CA ALA A 122 -2.64 -8.56 -9.87
C ALA A 122 -1.92 -8.00 -8.62
N ALA A 123 -1.50 -8.86 -7.68
CA ALA A 123 -0.75 -8.43 -6.52
C ALA A 123 0.69 -7.98 -6.87
N ALA A 124 1.36 -8.62 -7.82
CA ALA A 124 2.64 -8.14 -8.35
C ALA A 124 2.49 -6.77 -9.04
N ALA A 125 1.38 -6.53 -9.75
CA ALA A 125 1.07 -5.23 -10.32
C ALA A 125 0.80 -4.17 -9.24
N LYS A 126 0.02 -4.52 -8.22
CA LYS A 126 -0.23 -3.70 -7.03
C LYS A 126 1.05 -3.31 -6.28
N ASN A 127 2.07 -4.17 -6.27
CA ASN A 127 3.34 -3.92 -5.57
C ASN A 127 4.45 -3.39 -6.50
N GLY A 128 4.15 -3.13 -7.78
CA GLY A 128 5.10 -2.52 -8.72
C GLY A 128 6.20 -3.46 -9.19
N HIS A 129 6.01 -4.77 -9.14
CA HIS A 129 7.03 -5.78 -9.47
C HIS A 129 7.18 -5.98 -10.99
N LEU A 130 7.55 -4.93 -11.72
CA LEU A 130 7.65 -4.91 -13.19
C LEU A 130 8.52 -6.06 -13.74
N SER A 131 9.67 -6.34 -13.14
CA SER A 131 10.57 -7.40 -13.61
C SER A 131 9.94 -8.80 -13.53
N VAL A 132 9.11 -9.05 -12.51
CA VAL A 132 8.36 -10.31 -12.39
C VAL A 132 7.29 -10.40 -13.46
N LEU A 133 6.56 -9.31 -13.71
CA LEU A 133 5.50 -9.26 -14.72
C LEU A 133 6.04 -9.43 -16.14
N GLN A 134 7.12 -8.72 -16.49
CA GLN A 134 7.82 -8.87 -17.77
C GLN A 134 8.29 -10.31 -17.98
N TRP A 135 8.93 -10.90 -16.96
CA TRP A 135 9.43 -12.26 -17.07
C TRP A 135 8.30 -13.29 -17.24
N LEU A 136 7.20 -13.15 -16.46
CA LEU A 136 6.03 -14.01 -16.58
C LEU A 136 5.36 -13.88 -17.95
N PHE A 137 5.29 -12.68 -18.52
CA PHE A 137 4.74 -12.45 -19.85
C PHE A 137 5.56 -13.15 -20.94
N ASP A 138 6.89 -13.06 -20.88
CA ASP A 138 7.80 -13.65 -21.88
C ASP A 138 7.92 -15.18 -21.80
N HIS A 139 7.70 -15.77 -20.62
CA HIS A 139 8.08 -17.16 -20.33
C HIS A 139 6.94 -18.06 -19.85
N HIS A 140 5.69 -17.58 -19.78
CA HIS A 140 4.59 -18.37 -19.22
C HIS A 140 3.26 -18.23 -19.97
N ASP A 141 2.95 -19.22 -20.82
CA ASP A 141 1.76 -19.24 -21.69
C ASP A 141 0.41 -19.28 -20.95
N HIS A 142 0.41 -19.64 -19.65
CA HIS A 142 -0.79 -19.78 -18.83
C HIS A 142 -0.98 -18.69 -17.77
N VAL A 143 -0.66 -17.44 -18.12
CA VAL A 143 -1.00 -16.27 -17.30
C VAL A 143 -2.22 -15.57 -17.90
N TYR A 144 -3.22 -15.30 -17.06
CA TYR A 144 -4.36 -14.48 -17.43
C TYR A 144 -4.02 -13.02 -17.12
N TRP A 145 -4.09 -12.17 -18.14
CA TRP A 145 -3.89 -10.72 -18.04
C TRP A 145 -5.25 -10.04 -18.26
N GLY A 146 -5.87 -9.58 -17.18
CA GLY A 146 -7.19 -8.98 -17.17
C GLY A 146 -7.15 -7.47 -16.92
N GLY A 147 -8.31 -6.91 -16.55
CA GLY A 147 -8.41 -5.53 -16.08
C GLY A 147 -7.82 -5.34 -14.67
N ASP A 148 -7.90 -6.37 -13.82
CA ASP A 148 -7.50 -6.27 -12.41
C ASP A 148 -6.04 -5.86 -12.24
N GLU A 149 -5.12 -6.38 -13.07
CA GLU A 149 -3.69 -6.03 -13.04
C GLU A 149 -3.48 -4.55 -13.38
N MET A 150 -4.16 -4.04 -14.41
CA MET A 150 -4.09 -2.64 -14.83
C MET A 150 -4.67 -1.73 -13.75
N TYR A 151 -5.84 -2.08 -13.20
CA TYR A 151 -6.44 -1.34 -12.09
C TYR A 151 -5.49 -1.30 -10.89
N CYS A 152 -4.93 -2.46 -10.51
CA CYS A 152 -4.00 -2.55 -9.38
C CYS A 152 -2.75 -1.69 -9.58
N ALA A 153 -2.18 -1.68 -10.79
CA ALA A 153 -1.02 -0.85 -11.10
C ALA A 153 -1.32 0.65 -10.95
N VAL A 154 -2.46 1.11 -11.48
CA VAL A 154 -2.87 2.52 -11.39
C VAL A 154 -3.27 2.89 -9.95
N ALA A 155 -4.07 2.05 -9.29
CA ALA A 155 -4.54 2.26 -7.91
C ALA A 155 -3.43 2.28 -6.86
N HIS A 156 -2.23 1.79 -7.20
CA HIS A 156 -1.06 1.80 -6.34
C HIS A 156 0.11 2.59 -6.94
N ASN A 157 -0.18 3.43 -7.94
CA ASN A 157 0.76 4.41 -8.48
C ASN A 157 2.02 3.82 -9.13
N HIS A 158 1.84 2.79 -9.95
CA HIS A 158 2.92 2.10 -10.67
C HIS A 158 2.84 2.34 -12.19
N LEU A 159 3.25 3.53 -12.63
CA LEU A 159 3.18 3.96 -14.04
C LEU A 159 3.88 3.03 -15.01
N GLU A 160 5.09 2.58 -14.70
CA GLU A 160 5.85 1.70 -15.61
C GLU A 160 5.20 0.32 -15.74
N VAL A 161 4.51 -0.17 -14.69
CA VAL A 161 3.70 -1.38 -14.77
C VAL A 161 2.46 -1.14 -15.64
N ALA A 162 1.78 -0.01 -15.47
CA ALA A 162 0.62 0.34 -16.28
C ALA A 162 1.00 0.47 -17.77
N LYS A 163 2.12 1.13 -18.10
CA LYS A 163 2.68 1.22 -19.46
C LYS A 163 2.95 -0.16 -20.04
N PHE A 164 3.68 -1.01 -19.31
CA PHE A 164 3.95 -2.38 -19.72
C PHE A 164 2.66 -3.16 -20.03
N LEU A 165 1.68 -3.11 -19.11
CA LEU A 165 0.40 -3.79 -19.29
C LEU A 165 -0.38 -3.24 -20.49
N HIS A 166 -0.37 -1.93 -20.73
CA HIS A 166 -1.05 -1.33 -21.89
C HIS A 166 -0.43 -1.75 -23.23
N GLU A 167 0.90 -1.80 -23.30
CA GLU A 167 1.64 -2.12 -24.52
C GLU A 167 1.61 -3.61 -24.88
N HIS A 168 1.65 -4.47 -23.85
CA HIS A 168 1.89 -5.91 -24.04
C HIS A 168 0.64 -6.75 -23.78
N THR A 169 -0.35 -6.22 -23.08
CA THR A 169 -1.60 -6.95 -22.77
C THR A 169 -2.80 -6.23 -23.40
N THR A 170 -3.93 -6.93 -23.50
CA THR A 170 -5.20 -6.34 -23.97
C THR A 170 -6.14 -6.15 -22.76
N PRO A 171 -5.84 -5.23 -21.82
CA PRO A 171 -6.71 -5.02 -20.68
C PRO A 171 -8.02 -4.41 -21.18
N PRO A 172 -9.18 -4.84 -20.64
CA PRO A 172 -10.47 -4.22 -20.95
C PRO A 172 -10.40 -2.70 -20.79
N SER A 173 -10.95 -1.95 -21.75
CA SER A 173 -10.94 -0.48 -21.75
C SER A 173 -12.09 0.14 -20.96
N ASP A 174 -13.24 -0.53 -20.95
CA ASP A 174 -14.49 0.09 -20.58
C ASP A 174 -14.75 -0.12 -19.06
N ASP A 175 -15.01 0.97 -18.34
CA ASP A 175 -15.48 1.05 -16.93
C ASP A 175 -14.45 0.98 -15.79
N MET A 176 -13.15 1.17 -16.06
CA MET A 176 -12.13 1.09 -14.99
C MET A 176 -11.87 2.39 -14.23
N PHE A 177 -12.30 3.54 -14.76
CA PHE A 177 -12.09 4.89 -14.18
C PHE A 177 -10.64 5.16 -13.74
N LEU A 178 -9.66 4.68 -14.52
CA LEU A 178 -8.24 4.70 -14.14
C LEU A 178 -7.72 6.11 -13.91
N ILE A 179 -8.13 7.09 -14.71
CA ILE A 179 -7.69 8.48 -14.54
C ILE A 179 -8.20 9.09 -13.22
N ASP A 180 -9.39 8.69 -12.76
CA ASP A 180 -9.93 9.13 -11.46
C ASP A 180 -9.16 8.49 -10.29
N GLU A 181 -8.60 7.31 -10.51
CA GLU A 181 -7.78 6.62 -9.53
C GLU A 181 -6.36 7.21 -9.48
N ALA A 182 -5.77 7.56 -10.63
CA ALA A 182 -4.52 8.32 -10.68
C ALA A 182 -4.67 9.70 -10.02
N ALA A 183 -5.82 10.36 -10.21
CA ALA A 183 -6.18 11.60 -9.54
C ALA A 183 -6.21 11.52 -8.01
N ARG A 184 -6.58 10.35 -7.45
CA ARG A 184 -6.57 10.10 -6.00
C ARG A 184 -5.18 10.17 -5.38
N HIS A 185 -4.13 9.94 -6.18
CA HIS A 185 -2.74 10.02 -5.76
C HIS A 185 -2.03 11.30 -6.21
N GLY A 186 -2.70 12.11 -7.03
CA GLY A 186 -2.10 13.31 -7.61
C GLY A 186 -0.99 13.01 -8.62
N ASP A 187 -0.93 11.79 -9.17
CA ASP A 187 0.08 11.43 -10.17
C ASP A 187 -0.29 12.01 -11.53
N LEU A 188 0.14 13.26 -11.72
CA LEU A 188 -0.07 14.01 -12.94
C LEU A 188 0.59 13.36 -14.17
N GLU A 189 1.70 12.63 -14.02
CA GLU A 189 2.32 11.93 -15.14
C GLU A 189 1.44 10.77 -15.60
N MET A 190 0.96 9.96 -14.65
CA MET A 190 0.03 8.87 -14.93
C MET A 190 -1.28 9.39 -15.52
N MET A 191 -1.86 10.46 -14.97
CA MET A 191 -3.08 11.05 -15.52
C MET A 191 -2.91 11.54 -16.96
N ARG A 192 -1.79 12.19 -17.28
CA ARG A 192 -1.49 12.62 -18.65
C ARG A 192 -1.37 11.44 -19.59
N TRP A 193 -0.67 10.39 -19.18
CA TRP A 193 -0.49 9.17 -19.96
C TRP A 193 -1.81 8.42 -20.20
N LEU A 194 -2.63 8.23 -19.16
CA LEU A 194 -3.96 7.61 -19.26
C LEU A 194 -4.86 8.39 -20.23
N HIS A 195 -4.80 9.73 -20.18
CA HIS A 195 -5.56 10.57 -21.13
C HIS A 195 -5.01 10.50 -22.56
N SER A 196 -3.71 10.67 -22.77
CA SER A 196 -3.12 10.83 -24.11
C SER A 196 -3.03 9.52 -24.88
N GLU A 197 -2.62 8.43 -24.22
CA GLU A 197 -2.34 7.16 -24.90
C GLU A 197 -3.55 6.21 -24.88
N ARG A 198 -4.31 6.18 -23.78
CA ARG A 198 -5.47 5.27 -23.64
C ARG A 198 -6.80 5.93 -23.98
N GLY A 199 -6.89 7.26 -23.92
CA GLY A 199 -8.15 7.98 -24.12
C GLY A 199 -9.11 7.87 -22.93
N ASP A 200 -8.58 7.65 -21.72
CA ASP A 200 -9.41 7.56 -20.52
C ASP A 200 -10.11 8.89 -20.21
N HIS A 201 -11.36 8.82 -19.76
CA HIS A 201 -12.21 9.97 -19.50
C HIS A 201 -12.26 10.29 -18.01
N LEU A 202 -12.04 11.56 -17.66
CA LEU A 202 -12.15 12.06 -16.29
C LEU A 202 -13.60 12.25 -15.89
N THR A 203 -13.98 11.73 -14.72
CA THR A 203 -15.29 11.99 -14.12
C THR A 203 -15.23 13.05 -13.02
N TYR A 204 -16.39 13.54 -12.59
CA TYR A 204 -16.49 14.45 -11.45
C TYR A 204 -15.91 13.84 -10.15
N GLU A 205 -16.02 12.51 -9.97
CA GLU A 205 -15.42 11.83 -8.81
C GLU A 205 -13.89 11.90 -8.84
N GLY A 206 -13.27 11.79 -10.03
CA GLY A 206 -11.83 12.02 -10.20
C GLY A 206 -11.40 13.43 -9.81
N VAL A 207 -12.20 14.43 -10.17
CA VAL A 207 -11.97 15.84 -9.77
C VAL A 207 -12.02 15.97 -8.24
N MET A 208 -13.06 15.42 -7.61
CA MET A 208 -13.21 15.49 -6.15
C MET A 208 -12.07 14.79 -5.42
N ARG A 209 -11.59 13.63 -5.89
CA ARG A 209 -10.43 12.95 -5.30
C ARG A 209 -9.16 13.78 -5.35
N ALA A 210 -8.92 14.50 -6.45
CA ALA A 210 -7.76 15.39 -6.55
C ALA A 210 -7.88 16.64 -5.66
N VAL A 211 -9.09 17.20 -5.56
CA VAL A 211 -9.40 18.33 -4.66
C VAL A 211 -9.23 17.92 -3.20
N ASP A 212 -9.78 16.77 -2.82
CA ASP A 212 -9.72 16.23 -1.46
C ASP A 212 -8.28 15.91 -1.04
N GLY A 213 -7.43 15.46 -1.98
CA GLY A 213 -5.99 15.25 -1.76
C GLY A 213 -5.12 16.50 -1.91
N GLY A 214 -5.71 17.65 -2.26
CA GLY A 214 -4.99 18.92 -2.38
C GLY A 214 -4.01 19.00 -3.55
N PHE A 215 -4.16 18.15 -4.58
CA PHE A 215 -3.24 18.07 -5.71
C PHE A 215 -3.51 19.19 -6.72
N LEU A 216 -3.06 20.41 -6.38
CA LEU A 216 -3.34 21.62 -7.16
C LEU A 216 -2.88 21.50 -8.63
N ASP A 217 -1.66 21.02 -8.87
CA ASP A 217 -1.13 20.84 -10.23
C ASP A 217 -1.99 19.90 -11.08
N ALA A 218 -2.54 18.84 -10.45
CA ALA A 218 -3.45 17.92 -11.09
C ALA A 218 -4.79 18.60 -11.42
N VAL A 219 -5.38 19.33 -10.48
CA VAL A 219 -6.65 20.06 -10.69
C VAL A 219 -6.50 21.15 -11.77
N GLU A 220 -5.39 21.88 -11.79
CA GLU A 220 -5.11 22.87 -12.84
C GLU A 220 -4.98 22.23 -14.22
N TRP A 221 -4.28 21.09 -14.32
CA TRP A 221 -4.22 20.33 -15.55
C TRP A 221 -5.57 19.77 -15.98
N MET A 222 -6.35 19.20 -15.04
CA MET A 222 -7.69 18.69 -15.32
C MET A 222 -8.59 19.80 -15.84
N ARG A 223 -8.53 21.01 -15.26
CA ARG A 223 -9.29 22.17 -15.73
C ARG A 223 -8.92 22.59 -17.14
N ALA A 224 -7.62 22.59 -17.46
CA ALA A 224 -7.15 22.93 -18.79
C ALA A 224 -7.56 21.89 -19.84
N THR A 225 -7.66 20.62 -19.44
CA THR A 225 -7.91 19.48 -20.34
C THR A 225 -9.40 19.13 -20.48
N PHE A 226 -10.16 19.28 -19.39
CA PHE A 226 -11.57 18.88 -19.27
C PHE A 226 -12.43 20.05 -18.72
N PRO A 227 -12.54 21.18 -19.47
CA PRO A 227 -13.23 22.37 -18.97
C PRO A 227 -14.72 22.18 -18.69
N ASP A 228 -15.37 21.22 -19.37
CA ASP A 228 -16.78 20.89 -19.16
C ASP A 228 -17.01 20.03 -17.91
N THR A 229 -16.01 19.24 -17.50
CA THR A 229 -16.08 18.41 -16.29
C THR A 229 -15.65 19.20 -15.05
N VAL A 230 -14.61 20.03 -15.17
CA VAL A 230 -14.06 20.81 -14.06
C VAL A 230 -14.69 22.19 -14.03
N VAL A 231 -15.82 22.30 -13.33
CA VAL A 231 -16.51 23.57 -13.10
C VAL A 231 -16.28 24.01 -11.65
N PRO A 232 -15.32 24.92 -11.37
CA PRO A 232 -14.90 25.21 -10.00
C PRO A 232 -16.01 25.68 -9.05
N LYS A 233 -16.97 26.45 -9.55
CA LYS A 233 -18.13 26.92 -8.77
C LYS A 233 -19.03 25.77 -8.28
N ASP A 234 -18.94 24.59 -8.88
CA ASP A 234 -19.71 23.40 -8.48
C ASP A 234 -18.91 22.50 -7.53
N ILE A 235 -17.62 22.81 -7.31
CA ILE A 235 -16.74 22.10 -6.39
C ILE A 235 -17.00 22.60 -4.96
N ARG A 236 -17.14 21.66 -4.02
CA ARG A 236 -17.24 21.93 -2.59
C ARG A 236 -15.87 21.82 -1.94
N MET A 237 -15.39 22.87 -1.28
CA MET A 237 -14.04 22.88 -0.67
C MET A 237 -13.95 22.27 0.75
N ASP A 238 -15.06 21.78 1.30
CA ASP A 238 -15.14 21.28 2.69
C ASP A 238 -14.10 20.20 3.00
N ASN A 239 -13.90 19.24 2.09
CA ASN A 239 -12.94 18.15 2.27
C ASN A 239 -11.49 18.63 2.13
N ALA A 240 -11.19 19.52 1.18
CA ALA A 240 -9.87 20.14 1.06
C ALA A 240 -9.49 20.92 2.34
N ALA A 241 -10.47 21.59 2.96
CA ALA A 241 -10.30 22.25 4.25
C ALA A 241 -10.10 21.23 5.39
N ALA A 242 -10.92 20.18 5.44
CA ALA A 242 -10.83 19.12 6.43
C ALA A 242 -9.48 18.39 6.40
N ASN A 243 -8.84 18.26 5.24
CA ASN A 243 -7.51 17.64 5.07
C ASN A 243 -6.34 18.63 5.17
N GLY A 244 -6.61 19.91 5.44
CA GLY A 244 -5.56 20.89 5.72
C GLY A 244 -4.88 21.46 4.48
N HIS A 245 -5.44 21.27 3.28
CA HIS A 245 -4.85 21.71 2.02
C HIS A 245 -5.08 23.21 1.77
N LEU A 246 -4.38 24.07 2.53
CA LEU A 246 -4.57 25.52 2.51
C LEU A 246 -4.45 26.14 1.11
N GLU A 247 -3.46 25.75 0.31
CA GLU A 247 -3.29 26.31 -1.05
C GLU A 247 -4.43 25.90 -1.99
N MET A 248 -4.96 24.69 -1.85
CA MET A 248 -6.17 24.26 -2.57
C MET A 248 -7.38 25.08 -2.13
N VAL A 249 -7.55 25.32 -0.82
CA VAL A 249 -8.65 26.15 -0.29
C VAL A 249 -8.57 27.59 -0.80
N LYS A 250 -7.37 28.19 -0.83
CA LYS A 250 -7.14 29.53 -1.40
C LYS A 250 -7.53 29.57 -2.87
N TRP A 251 -7.04 28.62 -3.65
CA TRP A 251 -7.33 28.52 -5.07
C TRP A 251 -8.84 28.34 -5.32
N LEU A 252 -9.50 27.44 -4.59
CA LEU A 252 -10.96 27.22 -4.70
C LEU A 252 -11.76 28.47 -4.32
N HIS A 253 -11.33 29.18 -3.27
CA HIS A 253 -11.92 30.47 -2.90
C HIS A 253 -11.84 31.50 -4.04
N GLU A 254 -10.67 31.64 -4.67
CA GLU A 254 -10.49 32.55 -5.82
C GLU A 254 -11.37 32.16 -7.01
N GLN A 255 -11.66 30.86 -7.19
CA GLN A 255 -12.56 30.37 -8.23
C GLN A 255 -14.05 30.45 -7.85
N SER A 256 -14.40 31.10 -6.74
CA SER A 256 -15.79 31.20 -6.24
C SER A 256 -16.46 29.85 -5.97
N ALA A 257 -15.67 28.83 -5.61
CA ALA A 257 -16.21 27.57 -5.10
C ALA A 257 -16.97 27.81 -3.79
N TRP A 258 -17.90 26.92 -3.48
CA TRP A 258 -18.72 27.01 -2.29
C TRP A 258 -18.17 26.13 -1.15
N CYS A 259 -18.47 26.52 0.07
CA CYS A 259 -18.20 25.74 1.26
C CYS A 259 -19.41 25.73 2.18
N THR A 260 -19.40 24.88 3.19
CA THR A 260 -20.36 24.91 4.30
C THR A 260 -19.63 25.13 5.61
N LYS A 261 -20.38 25.18 6.71
CA LYS A 261 -19.80 25.21 8.07
C LYS A 261 -18.88 24.01 8.34
N GLN A 262 -19.06 22.91 7.61
CA GLN A 262 -18.21 21.72 7.74
C GLN A 262 -16.76 21.99 7.34
N ALA A 263 -16.49 22.94 6.43
CA ALA A 263 -15.12 23.33 6.09
C ALA A 263 -14.34 23.77 7.33
N MET A 264 -14.90 24.68 8.12
CA MET A 264 -14.25 25.17 9.34
C MET A 264 -14.34 24.17 10.49
N ASN A 265 -15.49 23.49 10.66
CA ASN A 265 -15.66 22.49 11.72
C ASN A 265 -14.65 21.34 11.59
N CYS A 266 -14.53 20.74 10.41
CA CYS A 266 -13.62 19.62 10.18
C CYS A 266 -12.15 20.07 10.15
N ALA A 267 -11.84 21.24 9.57
CA ALA A 267 -10.49 21.79 9.63
C ALA A 267 -10.04 22.01 11.10
N ALA A 268 -10.94 22.49 11.96
CA ALA A 268 -10.67 22.65 13.38
C ALA A 268 -10.51 21.28 14.08
N GLY A 269 -11.45 20.36 13.82
CA GLY A 269 -11.43 19.00 14.35
C GLY A 269 -10.17 18.21 13.98
N ASN A 270 -9.54 18.49 12.84
CA ASN A 270 -8.30 17.85 12.38
C ASN A 270 -7.03 18.68 12.67
N GLY A 271 -7.16 19.81 13.38
CA GLY A 271 -6.01 20.57 13.87
C GLY A 271 -5.39 21.54 12.85
N HIS A 272 -6.07 21.82 11.75
CA HIS A 272 -5.58 22.66 10.67
C HIS A 272 -5.82 24.16 10.93
N LEU A 273 -5.14 24.70 11.95
CA LEU A 273 -5.31 26.08 12.41
C LEU A 273 -5.17 27.14 11.30
N GLU A 274 -4.23 26.98 10.37
CA GLU A 274 -4.02 27.95 9.29
C GLU A 274 -5.18 27.95 8.28
N VAL A 275 -5.82 26.79 8.06
CA VAL A 275 -7.06 26.72 7.26
C VAL A 275 -8.21 27.39 8.01
N VAL A 276 -8.34 27.16 9.32
CA VAL A 276 -9.37 27.81 10.16
C VAL A 276 -9.26 29.33 10.09
N LYS A 277 -8.05 29.88 10.30
CA LYS A 277 -7.78 31.33 10.20
C LYS A 277 -8.11 31.87 8.80
N TYR A 278 -7.73 31.13 7.76
CA TYR A 278 -8.01 31.54 6.39
C TYR A 278 -9.51 31.58 6.10
N LEU A 279 -10.25 30.53 6.50
CA LEU A 279 -11.69 30.46 6.32
C LEU A 279 -12.40 31.58 7.11
N ASP A 280 -12.03 31.84 8.36
CA ASP A 280 -12.63 32.91 9.15
C ASP A 280 -12.42 34.30 8.55
N GLY A 281 -11.21 34.58 8.02
CA GLY A 281 -10.89 35.86 7.41
C GLY A 281 -11.48 36.10 6.02
N ASN A 282 -11.84 35.04 5.29
CA ASN A 282 -12.20 35.13 3.86
C ASN A 282 -13.58 34.56 3.52
N ARG A 283 -14.27 33.90 4.45
CA ARG A 283 -15.57 33.24 4.24
C ARG A 283 -16.59 33.68 5.28
N SER A 284 -17.87 33.61 4.93
CA SER A 284 -18.98 34.10 5.78
C SER A 284 -19.84 32.98 6.35
N GLU A 285 -19.62 31.74 5.94
CA GLU A 285 -20.33 30.55 6.40
C GLU A 285 -20.15 30.32 7.92
N GLY A 286 -18.96 30.64 8.44
CA GLY A 286 -18.59 30.46 9.85
C GLY A 286 -18.50 28.99 10.25
N CYS A 287 -18.67 28.73 11.54
CA CYS A 287 -18.65 27.39 12.13
C CYS A 287 -19.89 27.13 12.99
N THR A 288 -19.92 25.95 13.62
CA THR A 288 -20.82 25.63 14.74
C THR A 288 -19.98 25.33 15.98
N THR A 289 -20.63 24.96 17.10
CA THR A 289 -19.96 24.45 18.29
C THR A 289 -19.08 23.23 18.00
N ASP A 290 -19.41 22.47 16.95
CA ASP A 290 -18.65 21.29 16.51
C ASP A 290 -17.18 21.63 16.23
N ALA A 291 -16.86 22.85 15.76
CA ALA A 291 -15.47 23.24 15.53
C ALA A 291 -14.62 23.15 16.80
N MET A 292 -15.13 23.68 17.92
CA MET A 292 -14.41 23.64 19.19
C MET A 292 -14.55 22.28 19.88
N ASP A 293 -15.72 21.63 19.78
CA ASP A 293 -15.96 20.30 20.35
C ASP A 293 -15.04 19.25 19.73
N LEU A 294 -14.96 19.19 18.38
CA LEU A 294 -14.08 18.25 17.67
C LEU A 294 -12.60 18.58 17.90
N ALA A 295 -12.21 19.86 17.85
CA ALA A 295 -10.84 20.27 18.13
C ALA A 295 -10.40 19.86 19.54
N ALA A 296 -11.31 19.97 20.51
CA ALA A 296 -11.05 19.55 21.87
C ALA A 296 -10.97 18.02 22.01
N GLY A 297 -11.94 17.30 21.42
CA GLY A 297 -11.99 15.84 21.42
C GLY A 297 -10.80 15.17 20.75
N ASN A 298 -10.14 15.85 19.80
CA ASN A 298 -8.93 15.36 19.11
C ASN A 298 -7.61 15.98 19.62
N GLY A 299 -7.66 16.78 20.69
CA GLY A 299 -6.45 17.27 21.37
C GLY A 299 -5.76 18.46 20.71
N HIS A 300 -6.46 19.23 19.88
CA HIS A 300 -5.91 20.38 19.16
C HIS A 300 -6.03 21.69 19.97
N LEU A 301 -5.29 21.76 21.09
CA LEU A 301 -5.35 22.87 22.05
C LEU A 301 -5.20 24.27 21.41
N GLU A 302 -4.27 24.43 20.46
CA GLU A 302 -4.04 25.73 19.82
C GLU A 302 -5.21 26.16 18.93
N VAL A 303 -5.93 25.21 18.33
CA VAL A 303 -7.18 25.49 17.62
C VAL A 303 -8.28 25.88 18.60
N VAL A 304 -8.42 25.17 19.72
CA VAL A 304 -9.41 25.47 20.77
C VAL A 304 -9.22 26.90 21.31
N LYS A 305 -7.99 27.28 21.68
CA LYS A 305 -7.67 28.63 22.14
C LYS A 305 -8.02 29.67 21.08
N TRP A 306 -7.60 29.43 19.83
CA TRP A 306 -7.87 30.37 18.76
C TRP A 306 -9.37 30.55 18.51
N LEU A 307 -10.14 29.45 18.47
CA LEU A 307 -11.59 29.51 18.34
C LEU A 307 -12.22 30.24 19.52
N HIS A 308 -11.74 30.04 20.75
CA HIS A 308 -12.27 30.73 21.92
C HIS A 308 -12.04 32.24 21.88
N ASP A 309 -10.86 32.66 21.42
CA ASP A 309 -10.49 34.07 21.38
C ASP A 309 -11.13 34.83 20.21
N ASN A 310 -11.47 34.14 19.11
CA ASN A 310 -11.89 34.77 17.85
C ASN A 310 -13.34 34.48 17.45
N ARG A 311 -13.99 33.49 18.06
CA ARG A 311 -15.35 33.04 17.70
C ARG A 311 -16.29 33.09 18.90
N SER A 312 -17.60 33.18 18.63
CA SER A 312 -18.63 33.33 19.67
C SER A 312 -19.52 32.09 19.85
N GLU A 313 -19.38 31.08 18.98
CA GLU A 313 -20.11 29.82 19.06
C GLU A 313 -19.81 29.05 20.36
N GLY A 314 -18.57 29.11 20.84
CA GLY A 314 -18.10 28.38 22.02
C GLY A 314 -18.06 26.86 21.81
N CYS A 315 -18.07 26.12 22.91
CA CYS A 315 -18.13 24.66 22.95
C CYS A 315 -19.34 24.18 23.77
N THR A 316 -19.70 22.92 23.59
CA THR A 316 -20.69 22.23 24.43
C THR A 316 -20.00 21.39 25.52
N CYS A 317 -20.76 20.60 26.30
CA CYS A 317 -20.18 19.64 27.24
C CYS A 317 -19.34 18.55 26.54
N VAL A 318 -19.61 18.30 25.25
CA VAL A 318 -18.91 17.30 24.44
C VAL A 318 -17.40 17.59 24.37
N ALA A 319 -16.99 18.86 24.26
CA ALA A 319 -15.56 19.23 24.28
C ALA A 319 -14.82 18.71 25.52
N MET A 320 -15.43 18.82 26.70
CA MET A 320 -14.83 18.36 27.96
C MET A 320 -14.90 16.84 28.08
N GLU A 321 -16.04 16.23 27.74
CA GLU A 321 -16.25 14.78 27.80
C GLU A 321 -15.27 14.04 26.88
N ASP A 322 -15.18 14.45 25.60
CA ASP A 322 -14.34 13.80 24.61
C ASP A 322 -12.85 14.05 24.85
N SER A 323 -12.45 15.27 25.25
CA SER A 323 -11.04 15.54 25.59
C SER A 323 -10.56 14.69 26.76
N VAL A 324 -11.41 14.43 27.77
CA VAL A 324 -11.09 13.52 28.87
C VAL A 324 -11.10 12.06 28.41
N ALA A 325 -12.12 11.63 27.68
CA ALA A 325 -12.26 10.25 27.21
C ALA A 325 -11.10 9.80 26.31
N ASN A 326 -10.60 10.71 25.46
CA ASN A 326 -9.48 10.46 24.54
C ASN A 326 -8.10 10.77 25.16
N GLY A 327 -8.05 11.23 26.41
CA GLY A 327 -6.80 11.44 27.15
C GLY A 327 -6.07 12.76 26.85
N HIS A 328 -6.74 13.74 26.23
CA HIS A 328 -6.23 15.09 25.96
C HIS A 328 -6.34 15.98 27.19
N LEU A 329 -5.53 15.66 28.22
CA LEU A 329 -5.60 16.29 29.54
C LEU A 329 -5.21 17.78 29.54
N ASP A 330 -4.39 18.21 28.58
CA ASP A 330 -4.00 19.61 28.38
C ASP A 330 -5.19 20.46 27.92
N VAL A 331 -5.96 19.96 26.94
CA VAL A 331 -7.24 20.55 26.51
C VAL A 331 -8.24 20.55 27.65
N ALA A 332 -8.46 19.42 28.32
CA ALA A 332 -9.41 19.33 29.42
C ALA A 332 -9.06 20.27 30.59
N SER A 333 -7.76 20.41 30.90
CA SER A 333 -7.29 21.34 31.93
C SER A 333 -7.56 22.78 31.53
N TRP A 334 -7.26 23.14 30.27
CA TRP A 334 -7.53 24.46 29.73
C TRP A 334 -9.03 24.78 29.73
N LEU A 335 -9.89 23.87 29.24
CA LEU A 335 -11.34 24.04 29.24
C LEU A 335 -11.89 24.24 30.66
N ARG A 336 -11.40 23.47 31.64
CA ARG A 336 -11.80 23.61 33.05
C ARG A 336 -11.41 24.96 33.62
N GLU A 337 -10.20 25.43 33.33
CA GLU A 337 -9.70 26.73 33.80
C GLU A 337 -10.47 27.88 33.15
N THR A 338 -10.71 27.82 31.84
CA THR A 338 -11.40 28.85 31.05
C THR A 338 -12.89 28.94 31.39
N PHE A 339 -13.61 27.82 31.44
CA PHE A 339 -15.06 27.81 31.63
C PHE A 339 -15.52 27.70 33.09
N SER A 340 -14.59 27.62 34.05
CA SER A 340 -14.89 27.56 35.49
C SER A 340 -16.06 26.63 35.81
N ILE A 341 -15.97 25.37 35.37
CA ILE A 341 -16.79 24.32 35.98
C ILE A 341 -16.24 24.16 37.39
N LYS A 342 -16.87 24.84 38.36
CA LYS A 342 -16.75 24.51 39.77
C LYS A 342 -17.23 23.07 39.90
N VAL A 343 -16.30 22.13 39.84
CA VAL A 343 -16.55 20.77 40.30
C VAL A 343 -16.86 20.92 41.78
N GLU A 344 -18.14 20.96 42.15
CA GLU A 344 -18.52 20.75 43.54
C GLU A 344 -17.95 19.38 43.90
N ALA A 345 -16.96 19.42 44.79
CA ALA A 345 -16.33 18.23 45.32
C ALA A 345 -17.45 17.30 45.81
N VAL A 346 -17.61 16.17 45.14
CA VAL A 346 -18.37 15.04 45.66
C VAL A 346 -17.68 14.68 46.97
N SER A 347 -18.26 15.15 48.07
CA SER A 347 -17.85 14.80 49.42
C SER A 347 -18.16 13.32 49.56
N ILE A 348 -17.11 12.50 49.46
CA ILE A 348 -17.12 11.15 49.97
C ILE A 348 -17.17 11.30 51.50
N VAL A 349 -18.36 11.12 52.06
CA VAL A 349 -18.56 10.77 53.47
C VAL A 349 -18.78 9.28 53.55
#